data_AF-A0A0C2DX71-F1
#
_entry.id   AF-A0A0C2DX71-F1
#
_cell.length_a   1.000
_cell.length_b   1.000
_cell.length_c   1.000
_cell.angle_alpha   90.00
_cell.angle_beta   90.00
_cell.angle_gamma   90.00
#
_symmetry.space_group_name_H-M   'P 1'
#
loop_
_entity.id
_entity.type
_entity.pdbx_description
1 polymer ?
#
loop_
_entity_poly.entity_id
_entity_poly.type
_entity_poly.pdbx_seq_one_letter_code
_entity_poly.pdbx_strand_id
1 'polypeptide(L)'
;MKLKVALTEAHKSIRLSQLTEDDEDYESDIPSSEDRFRVSPRPIGDVNYRELARTMKDDGHLKKLKRLSDDLKREKDELRRLAMDTKEAFSVCMGEVRMMLESKTADFFRVLIGRYCSEMQKRKQLHNQLVEINGNIRVFYRIRPQLGDTKESSAVVIDEMDNGVVHLAHPSGRKSSEGADFVIPMAYTQEQIFSKVSPIITSCIDGYNVCLFAYGHTGSGKTYTMEGPETNPGINQRAIMQLFEAADGRNEDIDYEINVSMMEIYNEKIRDLLGSSHSPLAIRLGEDGRLSIPGLREVRVTSVEHVIEVLQEGKKNKAVAATEANVCSSRSHVIVRVIVSAKNKITGTTSVGRLNLVDLAGSERVSQTNATGQLLKEAQAINKLV
;
A
#
# COMPACT_ATOMS: atom_id res chain seq x y z
N MET A 1 -12.47 -11.63 -0.61
CA MET A 1 -12.05 -12.16 0.72
C MET A 1 -11.64 -13.64 0.66
N LYS A 2 -12.51 -14.58 0.22
CA LYS A 2 -12.17 -16.02 0.15
C LYS A 2 -10.95 -16.37 -0.73
N LEU A 3 -10.79 -15.69 -1.86
CA LEU A 3 -9.62 -15.86 -2.76
C LEU A 3 -8.29 -15.44 -2.11
N LYS A 4 -8.35 -14.42 -1.26
CA LYS A 4 -7.20 -13.77 -0.63
C LYS A 4 -6.62 -14.66 0.47
N VAL A 5 -7.50 -15.24 1.29
CA VAL A 5 -7.14 -16.24 2.31
C VAL A 5 -6.48 -17.48 1.68
N ALA A 6 -7.03 -17.99 0.58
CA ALA A 6 -6.47 -19.15 -0.11
C ALA A 6 -5.06 -18.91 -0.69
N LEU A 7 -4.75 -17.69 -1.15
CA LEU A 7 -3.43 -17.34 -1.69
C LEU A 7 -2.37 -17.23 -0.58
N THR A 8 -2.74 -16.64 0.56
CA THR A 8 -1.85 -16.46 1.72
C THR A 8 -1.55 -17.80 2.42
N GLU A 9 -2.54 -18.69 2.50
CA GLU A 9 -2.35 -20.06 3.01
C GLU A 9 -1.44 -20.88 2.09
N ALA A 10 -1.56 -20.73 0.77
CA ALA A 10 -0.73 -21.43 -0.20
C ALA A 10 0.76 -21.05 -0.11
N HIS A 11 1.08 -19.75 0.07
CA HIS A 11 2.47 -19.31 0.29
C HIS A 11 3.06 -19.82 1.61
N LYS A 12 2.24 -19.95 2.67
CA LYS A 12 2.67 -20.58 3.93
C LYS A 12 2.99 -22.07 3.72
N SER A 13 2.18 -22.80 2.95
CA SER A 13 2.45 -24.21 2.65
C SER A 13 3.68 -24.42 1.77
N ILE A 14 3.95 -23.53 0.81
CA ILE A 14 5.16 -23.58 -0.03
C ILE A 14 6.42 -23.33 0.81
N ARG A 15 6.35 -22.41 1.77
CA ARG A 15 7.46 -22.11 2.69
C ARG A 15 7.68 -23.22 3.72
N LEU A 16 6.64 -23.95 4.11
CA LEU A 16 6.76 -25.16 4.93
C LEU A 16 7.38 -26.32 4.14
N SER A 17 7.02 -26.50 2.86
CA SER A 17 7.63 -27.55 2.03
C SER A 17 9.12 -27.31 1.77
N GLN A 18 9.57 -26.06 1.77
CA GLN A 18 11.00 -25.68 1.68
C GLN A 18 11.77 -25.82 3.01
N LEU A 19 11.08 -26.08 4.12
CA LEU A 19 11.68 -26.36 5.43
C LEU A 19 11.66 -27.86 5.78
N THR A 20 11.21 -28.71 4.86
CA THR A 20 11.17 -30.18 5.02
C THR A 20 12.21 -30.88 4.12
N GLU A 21 13.21 -30.15 3.65
CA GLU A 21 14.35 -30.70 2.89
C GLU A 21 15.54 -31.11 3.76
N ASP A 22 15.43 -31.08 5.10
CA ASP A 22 16.45 -31.66 5.97
C ASP A 22 16.07 -33.10 6.35
N ASP A 23 16.89 -34.02 5.84
CA ASP A 23 16.98 -35.44 6.17
C ASP A 23 16.71 -35.75 7.66
N GLU A 24 15.74 -36.63 7.95
CA GLU A 24 15.88 -37.57 9.07
C GLU A 24 15.32 -38.95 8.70
N ASP A 25 16.21 -39.93 8.81
CA ASP A 25 16.10 -41.36 8.59
C ASP A 25 14.80 -42.00 9.11
N TYR A 26 13.97 -42.53 8.21
CA TYR A 26 12.89 -43.47 8.53
C TYR A 26 13.28 -44.92 8.18
N GLU A 27 14.53 -45.31 8.43
CA GLU A 27 14.99 -46.69 8.27
C GLU A 27 15.41 -47.38 9.60
N SER A 28 15.13 -46.79 10.76
CA SER A 28 15.58 -47.36 12.05
C SER A 28 14.60 -48.29 12.79
N ASP A 29 13.36 -48.49 12.32
CA ASP A 29 12.34 -49.26 13.06
C ASP A 29 11.86 -50.55 12.38
N ILE A 30 12.70 -51.20 11.57
CA ILE A 30 12.51 -52.62 11.27
C ILE A 30 13.43 -53.41 12.20
N PRO A 31 12.90 -54.12 13.23
CA PRO A 31 13.74 -54.96 14.06
C PRO A 31 14.43 -55.98 13.17
N SER A 32 15.77 -55.99 13.18
CA SER A 32 16.54 -57.03 12.53
C SER A 32 16.00 -58.37 13.01
N SER A 33 15.56 -59.22 12.09
CA SER A 33 15.04 -60.56 12.40
C SER A 33 16.13 -61.50 12.96
N GLU A 34 17.31 -60.98 13.28
CA GLU A 34 18.47 -61.74 13.76
C GLU A 34 18.50 -61.93 15.29
N ASP A 35 17.71 -61.17 16.08
CA ASP A 35 17.78 -61.26 17.55
C ASP A 35 16.71 -62.15 18.22
N ARG A 36 15.84 -62.81 17.46
CA ARG A 36 14.75 -63.64 18.03
C ARG A 36 15.10 -65.11 18.30
N PHE A 37 16.34 -65.54 18.05
CA PHE A 37 16.81 -66.92 18.30
C PHE A 37 18.20 -66.99 18.94
N ARG A 38 18.43 -66.26 20.05
CA ARG A 38 19.54 -66.60 20.95
C ARG A 38 19.13 -67.77 21.85
N VAL A 39 19.40 -69.00 21.40
CA VAL A 39 19.25 -70.19 22.25
C VAL A 39 20.52 -70.33 23.09
N SER A 40 20.40 -70.07 24.40
CA SER A 40 21.46 -70.38 25.37
C SER A 40 21.76 -71.88 25.37
N PRO A 41 23.02 -72.33 25.33
CA PRO A 41 23.31 -73.76 25.36
C PRO A 41 23.02 -74.30 26.76
N ARG A 42 21.97 -75.13 26.89
CA ARG A 42 21.79 -75.98 28.07
C ARG A 42 22.79 -77.15 27.99
N PRO A 43 23.40 -77.57 29.10
CA PRO A 43 24.23 -78.77 29.10
C PRO A 43 23.38 -79.98 28.74
N ILE A 44 23.75 -80.62 27.64
CA ILE A 44 23.10 -81.81 27.09
C ILE A 44 23.60 -83.00 27.92
N GLY A 45 22.71 -83.61 28.72
CA GLY A 45 22.96 -84.92 29.32
C GLY A 45 23.12 -85.99 28.23
N ASP A 46 23.95 -87.00 28.50
CA ASP A 46 24.43 -88.05 27.58
C ASP A 46 23.48 -88.38 26.43
N VAL A 47 23.71 -87.73 25.28
CA VAL A 47 23.05 -88.09 24.02
C VAL A 47 23.75 -89.31 23.46
N ASN A 48 22.99 -90.38 23.27
CA ASN A 48 23.45 -91.58 22.58
C ASN A 48 23.61 -91.27 21.08
N TYR A 49 24.80 -90.79 20.69
CA TYR A 49 25.13 -90.40 19.31
C TYR A 49 24.91 -91.51 18.27
N ARG A 50 24.81 -92.79 18.69
CA ARG A 50 24.49 -93.91 17.79
C ARG A 50 23.02 -93.96 17.35
N GLU A 51 22.10 -93.44 18.14
CA GLU A 51 20.67 -93.44 17.83
C GLU A 51 20.30 -92.21 16.98
N LEU A 52 20.92 -91.06 17.27
CA LEU A 52 20.85 -89.85 16.44
C LEU A 52 21.48 -90.08 15.04
N ALA A 53 22.59 -90.82 14.97
CA ALA A 53 23.20 -91.20 13.68
C ALA A 53 22.34 -92.20 12.88
N ARG A 54 21.41 -92.93 13.51
CA ARG A 54 20.46 -93.81 12.81
C ARG A 54 19.28 -93.03 12.23
N THR A 55 18.76 -92.03 12.93
CA THR A 55 17.74 -91.13 12.36
C THR A 55 18.31 -90.21 11.30
N MET A 56 19.61 -89.86 11.37
CA MET A 56 20.33 -89.14 10.30
C MET A 56 20.70 -90.01 9.08
N LYS A 57 20.46 -91.33 9.12
CA LYS A 57 20.66 -92.24 7.97
C LYS A 57 19.51 -92.24 6.97
N ASP A 58 18.39 -91.56 7.26
CA ASP A 58 17.36 -91.25 6.26
C ASP A 58 17.81 -90.07 5.40
N ASP A 59 18.79 -90.35 4.55
CA ASP A 59 19.40 -89.47 3.56
C ASP A 59 18.35 -88.80 2.63
N GLY A 60 17.16 -89.41 2.51
CA GLY A 60 16.01 -88.88 1.79
C GLY A 60 15.37 -87.64 2.42
N HIS A 61 15.28 -87.56 3.75
CA HIS A 61 14.64 -86.43 4.45
C HIS A 61 15.54 -85.19 4.43
N LEU A 62 16.85 -85.36 4.65
CA LEU A 62 17.81 -84.26 4.59
C LEU A 62 17.94 -83.68 3.17
N LYS A 63 17.93 -84.54 2.14
CA LYS A 63 17.87 -84.11 0.73
C LYS A 63 16.58 -83.35 0.42
N LYS A 64 15.44 -83.77 0.98
CA LYS A 64 14.15 -83.08 0.79
C LYS A 64 14.12 -81.71 1.47
N LEU A 65 14.65 -81.60 2.69
CA LEU A 65 14.76 -80.34 3.42
C LEU A 65 15.70 -79.35 2.72
N LYS A 66 16.82 -79.85 2.17
CA LYS A 66 17.79 -79.04 1.43
C LYS A 66 17.19 -78.49 0.13
N ARG A 67 16.46 -79.32 -0.63
CA ARG A 67 15.71 -78.88 -1.82
C ARG A 67 14.68 -77.81 -1.46
N LEU A 68 13.89 -78.03 -0.40
CA LEU A 68 12.89 -77.07 0.04
C LEU A 68 13.53 -75.73 0.47
N SER A 69 14.69 -75.79 1.13
CA SER A 69 15.46 -74.58 1.48
C SER A 69 16.01 -73.85 0.26
N ASP A 70 16.46 -74.57 -0.77
CA ASP A 70 16.94 -73.97 -2.01
C ASP A 70 15.78 -73.36 -2.82
N ASP A 71 14.60 -73.99 -2.80
CA ASP A 71 13.38 -73.47 -3.40
C ASP A 71 12.90 -72.21 -2.68
N LEU A 72 12.87 -72.21 -1.34
CA LEU A 72 12.50 -71.04 -0.53
C LEU A 72 13.46 -69.86 -0.75
N LYS A 73 14.75 -70.17 -0.94
CA LYS A 73 15.78 -69.15 -1.23
C LYS A 73 15.56 -68.53 -2.61
N ARG A 74 15.17 -69.33 -3.60
CA ARG A 74 14.80 -68.83 -4.94
C ARG A 74 13.55 -67.96 -4.89
N GLU A 75 12.48 -68.40 -4.24
CA GLU A 75 11.26 -67.59 -4.06
C GLU A 75 11.55 -66.28 -3.32
N LYS A 76 12.40 -66.30 -2.29
CA LYS A 76 12.83 -65.10 -1.56
C LYS A 76 13.58 -64.11 -2.48
N ASP A 77 14.48 -64.62 -3.31
CA ASP A 77 15.26 -63.78 -4.23
C ASP A 77 14.38 -63.20 -5.36
N GLU A 78 13.37 -63.96 -5.82
CA GLU A 78 12.35 -63.47 -6.76
C GLU A 78 11.45 -62.40 -6.14
N LEU A 79 10.97 -62.61 -4.91
CA LEU A 79 10.19 -61.61 -4.16
C LEU A 79 10.99 -60.32 -3.95
N ARG A 80 12.29 -60.42 -3.68
CA ARG A 80 13.18 -59.25 -3.54
C ARG A 80 13.32 -58.48 -4.85
N ARG A 81 13.45 -59.17 -5.99
CA ARG A 81 13.47 -58.52 -7.31
C ARG A 81 12.16 -57.81 -7.59
N LEU A 82 11.02 -58.48 -7.39
CA LEU A 82 9.71 -57.88 -7.60
C LEU A 82 9.48 -56.67 -6.69
N ALA A 83 9.94 -56.70 -5.44
CA ALA A 83 9.89 -55.56 -4.53
C ALA A 83 10.76 -54.38 -5.02
N MET A 84 11.93 -54.63 -5.60
CA MET A 84 12.76 -53.59 -6.22
C MET A 84 12.08 -52.99 -7.45
N ASP A 85 11.58 -53.83 -8.37
CA ASP A 85 10.94 -53.38 -9.60
C ASP A 85 9.68 -52.55 -9.30
N THR A 86 8.88 -52.96 -8.30
CA THR A 86 7.70 -52.20 -7.86
C THR A 86 8.07 -50.88 -7.17
N LYS A 87 9.15 -50.84 -6.37
CA LYS A 87 9.67 -49.61 -5.77
C LYS A 87 10.12 -48.62 -6.86
N GLU A 88 10.80 -49.10 -7.88
CA GLU A 88 11.26 -48.28 -9.01
C GLU A 88 10.08 -47.75 -9.83
N ALA A 89 9.11 -48.62 -10.17
CA ALA A 89 7.88 -48.23 -10.87
C ALA A 89 7.06 -47.19 -10.07
N PHE A 90 6.98 -47.35 -8.73
CA PHE A 90 6.31 -46.40 -7.87
C PHE A 90 7.04 -45.05 -7.82
N SER A 91 8.37 -45.05 -7.76
CA SER A 91 9.18 -43.82 -7.77
C SER A 91 8.98 -43.02 -9.06
N VAL A 92 8.96 -43.68 -10.21
CA VAL A 92 8.67 -43.05 -11.52
C VAL A 92 7.26 -42.45 -11.54
N CYS A 93 6.25 -43.22 -11.14
CA CYS A 93 4.86 -42.76 -11.08
C CYS A 93 4.69 -41.55 -10.15
N MET A 94 5.31 -41.58 -8.97
CA MET A 94 5.29 -40.46 -8.03
C MET A 94 5.99 -39.22 -8.60
N GLY A 95 7.08 -39.38 -9.36
CA GLY A 95 7.74 -38.29 -10.08
C GLY A 95 6.83 -37.62 -11.12
N GLU A 96 6.10 -38.42 -11.90
CA GLU A 96 5.13 -37.90 -12.88
C GLU A 96 3.96 -37.17 -12.22
N VAL A 97 3.41 -37.74 -11.14
CA VAL A 97 2.33 -37.10 -10.36
C VAL A 97 2.81 -35.77 -9.76
N ARG A 98 4.04 -35.72 -9.24
CA ARG A 98 4.66 -34.50 -8.72
C ARG A 98 4.78 -33.42 -9.80
N MET A 99 5.34 -33.75 -10.96
CA MET A 99 5.44 -32.81 -12.08
C MET A 99 4.07 -32.34 -12.56
N MET A 100 3.07 -33.23 -12.60
CA MET A 100 1.71 -32.87 -12.98
C MET A 100 1.06 -31.91 -11.98
N LEU A 101 1.26 -32.12 -10.68
CA LEU A 101 0.79 -31.23 -9.61
C LEU A 101 1.47 -29.86 -9.70
N GLU A 102 2.78 -29.83 -9.85
CA GLU A 102 3.57 -28.59 -9.99
C GLU A 102 3.15 -27.80 -11.26
N SER A 103 2.97 -28.49 -12.39
CA SER A 103 2.51 -27.87 -13.64
C SER A 103 1.08 -27.32 -13.51
N LYS A 104 0.13 -28.11 -12.99
CA LYS A 104 -1.26 -27.65 -12.83
C LYS A 104 -1.39 -26.51 -11.84
N THR A 105 -0.64 -26.54 -10.74
CA THR A 105 -0.63 -25.43 -9.76
C THR A 105 -0.04 -24.17 -10.38
N ALA A 106 1.11 -24.27 -11.06
CA ALA A 106 1.71 -23.13 -11.76
C ALA A 106 0.78 -22.53 -12.82
N ASP A 107 0.12 -23.37 -13.63
CA ASP A 107 -0.84 -22.95 -14.64
C ASP A 107 -2.07 -22.26 -14.02
N PHE A 108 -2.60 -22.82 -12.93
CA PHE A 108 -3.72 -22.24 -12.19
C PHE A 108 -3.35 -20.86 -11.63
N PHE A 109 -2.19 -20.72 -10.99
CA PHE A 109 -1.71 -19.45 -10.46
C PHE A 109 -1.44 -18.43 -11.57
N ARG A 110 -0.89 -18.85 -12.72
CA ARG A 110 -0.70 -17.98 -13.88
C ARG A 110 -2.02 -17.39 -14.35
N VAL A 111 -3.05 -18.22 -14.49
CA VAL A 111 -4.40 -17.75 -14.89
C VAL A 111 -5.00 -16.84 -13.82
N LEU A 112 -4.84 -17.18 -12.53
CA LEU A 112 -5.36 -16.39 -11.42
C LEU A 112 -4.72 -15.00 -11.34
N ILE A 113 -3.39 -14.93 -11.43
CA ILE A 113 -2.61 -13.69 -11.49
C ILE A 113 -3.04 -12.86 -12.70
N GLY A 114 -3.20 -13.48 -13.88
CA GLY A 114 -3.67 -12.80 -15.07
C GLY A 114 -5.07 -12.17 -14.90
N ARG A 115 -6.00 -12.89 -14.25
CA ARG A 115 -7.33 -12.36 -13.92
C ARG A 115 -7.26 -11.22 -12.91
N TYR A 116 -6.46 -11.36 -11.85
CA TYR A 116 -6.27 -10.32 -10.85
C TYR A 116 -5.70 -9.03 -11.47
N CYS A 117 -4.66 -9.15 -12.30
CA CYS A 117 -4.07 -8.01 -13.01
C CYS A 117 -5.10 -7.32 -13.91
N SER A 118 -5.89 -8.12 -14.66
CA SER A 118 -6.95 -7.59 -15.52
C SER A 118 -8.02 -6.83 -14.73
N GLU A 119 -8.41 -7.35 -13.56
CA GLU A 119 -9.39 -6.70 -12.69
C GLU A 119 -8.85 -5.40 -12.09
N MET A 120 -7.60 -5.41 -11.61
CA MET A 120 -6.93 -4.21 -11.10
C MET A 120 -6.82 -3.12 -12.17
N GLN A 121 -6.47 -3.50 -13.40
CA GLN A 121 -6.39 -2.59 -14.53
C GLN A 121 -7.77 -2.00 -14.89
N LYS A 122 -8.82 -2.84 -14.91
CA LYS A 122 -10.20 -2.38 -15.13
C LYS A 122 -10.67 -1.42 -14.05
N ARG A 123 -10.38 -1.70 -12.78
CA ARG A 123 -10.74 -0.81 -11.66
C ARG A 123 -10.09 0.57 -11.82
N LYS A 124 -8.80 0.59 -12.15
CA LYS A 124 -8.07 1.84 -12.45
C LYS A 124 -8.68 2.57 -13.64
N GLN A 125 -9.07 1.85 -14.70
CA GLN A 125 -9.70 2.43 -15.88
C GLN A 125 -11.09 3.03 -15.59
N LEU A 126 -11.94 2.33 -14.84
CA LEU A 126 -13.26 2.81 -14.44
C LEU A 126 -13.16 4.04 -13.53
N HIS A 127 -12.21 4.03 -12.60
CA HIS A 127 -11.96 5.18 -11.73
C HIS A 127 -11.54 6.41 -12.55
N ASN A 128 -10.64 6.23 -13.52
CA ASN A 128 -10.26 7.31 -14.43
C ASN A 128 -11.44 7.85 -15.23
N GLN A 129 -12.26 6.97 -15.82
CA GLN A 129 -13.41 7.39 -16.59
C GLN A 129 -14.38 8.21 -15.73
N LEU A 130 -14.60 7.80 -14.48
CA LEU A 130 -15.43 8.55 -13.54
C LEU A 130 -14.81 9.93 -13.23
N VAL A 131 -13.49 10.00 -13.08
CA VAL A 131 -12.77 11.27 -12.88
C VAL A 131 -12.88 12.18 -14.10
N GLU A 132 -12.71 11.64 -15.31
CA GLU A 132 -12.80 12.35 -16.59
C GLU A 132 -14.20 12.86 -16.89
N ILE A 133 -15.23 12.03 -16.66
CA ILE A 133 -16.65 12.41 -16.81
C ILE A 133 -16.99 13.58 -15.89
N ASN A 134 -16.44 13.58 -14.67
CA ASN A 134 -16.61 14.67 -13.72
C ASN A 134 -15.68 15.87 -13.98
N GLY A 135 -14.90 15.86 -15.06
CA GLY A 135 -13.92 16.91 -15.39
C GLY A 135 -12.58 16.72 -14.66
N ASN A 136 -11.50 16.91 -15.42
CA ASN A 136 -10.11 16.89 -14.92
C ASN A 136 -9.76 18.13 -14.09
N ILE A 137 -10.46 19.23 -14.33
CA ILE A 137 -10.38 20.48 -13.58
C ILE A 137 -11.77 20.73 -13.03
N ARG A 138 -11.86 20.95 -11.72
CA ARG A 138 -13.11 21.21 -11.02
C ARG A 138 -12.96 22.42 -10.12
N VAL A 139 -13.99 23.26 -10.08
CA VAL A 139 -14.06 24.48 -9.31
C VAL A 139 -15.16 24.35 -8.27
N PHE A 140 -14.77 24.47 -7.00
CA PHE A 140 -15.67 24.42 -5.86
C PHE A 140 -15.78 25.81 -5.22
N TYR A 141 -16.98 26.27 -4.94
CA TYR A 141 -17.21 27.49 -4.16
C TYR A 141 -17.57 27.15 -2.73
N ARG A 142 -16.68 27.44 -1.77
CA ARG A 142 -16.95 27.24 -0.34
C ARG A 142 -17.42 28.55 0.29
N ILE A 143 -18.63 28.56 0.83
CA ILE A 143 -19.15 29.68 1.62
C ILE A 143 -18.88 29.39 3.09
N ARG A 144 -18.02 30.19 3.73
CA ARG A 144 -17.75 30.05 5.17
C ARG A 144 -18.90 30.61 6.01
N PRO A 145 -19.11 30.12 7.24
CA PRO A 145 -20.02 30.74 8.19
C PRO A 145 -19.69 32.23 8.44
N GLN A 146 -20.71 33.03 8.74
CA GLN A 146 -20.54 34.42 9.17
C GLN A 146 -19.77 34.49 10.50
N LEU A 147 -18.93 35.53 10.65
CA LEU A 147 -18.18 35.78 11.87
C LEU A 147 -18.94 36.84 12.68
N GLY A 148 -19.44 36.46 13.87
CA GLY A 148 -20.19 37.33 14.77
C GLY A 148 -21.68 37.45 14.44
N ASP A 149 -22.45 38.01 15.38
CA ASP A 149 -23.89 38.30 15.23
C ASP A 149 -24.09 39.55 14.37
N THR A 150 -24.02 39.39 13.05
CA THR A 150 -24.44 40.44 12.12
C THR A 150 -25.87 40.14 11.68
N LYS A 151 -26.81 41.03 12.01
CA LYS A 151 -28.21 40.98 11.51
C LYS A 151 -28.33 41.36 10.02
N GLU A 152 -27.21 41.46 9.30
CA GLU A 152 -27.19 41.79 7.88
C GLU A 152 -27.62 40.59 7.05
N SER A 153 -28.48 40.85 6.06
CA SER A 153 -28.92 39.81 5.12
C SER A 153 -27.74 39.24 4.36
N SER A 154 -27.65 37.91 4.25
CA SER A 154 -26.60 37.23 3.49
C SER A 154 -26.59 37.74 2.04
N ALA A 155 -25.44 38.26 1.59
CA ALA A 155 -25.24 38.66 0.20
C ALA A 155 -25.18 37.46 -0.76
N VAL A 156 -25.07 36.24 -0.22
CA VAL A 156 -24.98 34.99 -0.97
C VAL A 156 -26.24 34.17 -0.72
N VAL A 157 -26.89 33.76 -1.81
CA VAL A 157 -28.02 32.83 -1.81
C VAL A 157 -27.59 31.58 -2.60
N ILE A 158 -27.83 30.42 -2.01
CA ILE A 158 -27.56 29.11 -2.62
C ILE A 158 -28.92 28.46 -2.85
N ASP A 159 -29.15 27.91 -4.03
CA ASP A 159 -30.32 27.07 -4.28
C ASP A 159 -30.06 25.69 -3.67
N GLU A 160 -30.90 25.26 -2.73
CA GLU A 160 -30.76 23.93 -2.10
C GLU A 160 -31.01 22.79 -3.11
N MET A 161 -31.69 23.07 -4.23
CA MET A 161 -31.94 22.12 -5.30
C MET A 161 -30.87 22.16 -6.40
N ASP A 162 -30.08 23.24 -6.50
CA ASP A 162 -28.99 23.40 -7.46
C ASP A 162 -27.68 23.75 -6.77
N ASN A 163 -26.88 22.71 -6.51
CA ASN A 163 -25.54 22.85 -5.92
C ASN A 163 -24.47 23.31 -6.93
N GLY A 164 -24.85 23.66 -8.17
CA GLY A 164 -23.91 24.09 -9.22
C GLY A 164 -23.87 25.61 -9.46
N VAL A 165 -24.69 26.39 -8.77
CA VAL A 165 -24.79 27.85 -9.01
C VAL A 165 -24.82 28.62 -7.70
N VAL A 166 -24.06 29.72 -7.64
CA VAL A 166 -24.12 30.68 -6.53
C VAL A 166 -24.79 31.98 -6.99
N HIS A 167 -25.74 32.48 -6.22
CA HIS A 167 -26.40 33.76 -6.48
C HIS A 167 -25.86 34.84 -5.54
N LEU A 168 -25.47 35.97 -6.12
CA LEU A 168 -24.89 37.12 -5.44
C LEU A 168 -25.83 38.32 -5.54
N ALA A 169 -26.18 38.89 -4.38
CA ALA A 169 -26.88 40.15 -4.26
C ALA A 169 -25.87 41.27 -4.01
N HIS A 170 -25.74 42.18 -4.98
CA HIS A 170 -24.84 43.33 -4.86
C HIS A 170 -25.52 44.45 -4.04
N PRO A 171 -24.75 45.24 -3.26
CA PRO A 171 -25.29 46.42 -2.55
C PRO A 171 -25.96 47.45 -3.47
N SER A 172 -25.63 47.43 -4.76
CA SER A 172 -26.26 48.25 -5.80
C SER A 172 -27.65 47.79 -6.23
N GLY A 173 -28.17 46.68 -5.69
CA GLY A 173 -29.44 46.06 -6.08
C GLY A 173 -29.33 45.12 -7.29
N ARG A 174 -28.16 45.02 -7.92
CA ARG A 174 -27.91 44.07 -9.02
C ARG A 174 -27.82 42.65 -8.47
N LYS A 175 -28.37 41.67 -9.21
CA LYS A 175 -28.17 40.24 -8.95
C LYS A 175 -27.25 39.65 -10.01
N SER A 176 -26.33 38.77 -9.61
CA SER A 176 -25.51 37.98 -10.52
C SER A 176 -25.47 36.53 -10.07
N SER A 177 -25.24 35.61 -11.01
CA SER A 177 -25.12 34.19 -10.75
C SER A 177 -23.85 33.68 -11.40
N GLU A 178 -23.10 32.84 -10.69
CA GLU A 178 -21.87 32.24 -11.19
C GLU A 178 -21.96 30.72 -11.05
N GLY A 179 -21.53 29.99 -12.08
CA GLY A 179 -21.53 28.52 -12.10
C GLY A 179 -20.26 27.94 -11.48
N ALA A 180 -20.40 26.80 -10.81
CA ALA A 180 -19.33 25.98 -10.26
C ALA A 180 -19.67 24.50 -10.41
N ASP A 181 -18.67 23.61 -10.31
CA ASP A 181 -18.93 22.16 -10.26
C ASP A 181 -19.68 21.77 -8.99
N PHE A 182 -19.41 22.49 -7.88
CA PHE A 182 -20.14 22.34 -6.64
C PHE A 182 -20.01 23.56 -5.72
N VAL A 183 -21.11 23.99 -5.13
CA VAL A 183 -21.19 25.01 -4.10
C VAL A 183 -21.31 24.32 -2.75
N ILE A 184 -20.31 24.55 -1.89
CA ILE A 184 -20.29 24.04 -0.52
C ILE A 184 -20.94 25.08 0.40
N PRO A 185 -22.11 24.78 0.99
CA PRO A 185 -22.84 25.73 1.83
C PRO A 185 -22.20 25.86 3.23
N MET A 186 -22.59 26.92 3.94
CA MET A 186 -22.05 27.25 5.27
C MET A 186 -22.25 26.15 6.32
N ALA A 187 -23.28 25.32 6.16
CA ALA A 187 -23.61 24.23 7.09
C ALA A 187 -22.64 23.05 7.01
N TYR A 188 -21.82 22.95 5.96
CA TYR A 188 -20.94 21.79 5.78
C TYR A 188 -19.79 21.78 6.80
N THR A 189 -19.60 20.62 7.42
CA THR A 189 -18.45 20.35 8.28
C THR A 189 -17.18 20.13 7.45
N GLN A 190 -16.01 20.18 8.10
CA GLN A 190 -14.72 19.86 7.47
C GLN A 190 -14.70 18.45 6.87
N GLU A 191 -15.37 17.50 7.52
CA GLU A 191 -15.48 16.13 7.03
C GLU A 191 -16.36 16.06 5.77
N GLN A 192 -17.49 16.76 5.75
CA GLN A 192 -18.35 16.85 4.58
C GLN A 192 -17.63 17.55 3.42
N ILE A 193 -16.87 18.62 3.68
CA ILE A 193 -16.00 19.27 2.69
C ILE A 193 -15.00 18.26 2.13
N PHE A 194 -14.30 17.55 3.00
CA PHE A 194 -13.30 16.56 2.60
C PHE A 194 -13.91 15.45 1.75
N SER A 195 -15.10 14.95 2.09
CA SER A 195 -15.79 13.89 1.33
C SER A 195 -16.02 14.24 -0.15
N LYS A 196 -16.10 15.53 -0.51
CA LYS A 196 -16.26 15.98 -1.89
C LYS A 196 -14.97 15.91 -2.70
N VAL A 197 -13.81 16.05 -2.05
CA VAL A 197 -12.48 16.05 -2.69
C VAL A 197 -11.72 14.74 -2.47
N SER A 198 -12.15 13.91 -1.51
CA SER A 198 -11.54 12.62 -1.20
C SER A 198 -11.42 11.65 -2.40
N PRO A 199 -12.37 11.60 -3.37
CA PRO A 199 -12.26 10.67 -4.49
C PRO A 199 -11.11 11.02 -5.44
N ILE A 200 -10.85 12.32 -5.66
CA ILE A 200 -9.74 12.74 -6.52
C ILE A 200 -8.40 12.53 -5.82
N ILE A 201 -8.34 12.73 -4.50
CA ILE A 201 -7.15 12.45 -3.68
C ILE A 201 -6.79 10.97 -3.72
N THR A 202 -7.78 10.08 -3.66
CA THR A 202 -7.56 8.62 -3.71
C THR A 202 -6.91 8.17 -5.02
N SER A 203 -7.09 8.91 -6.12
CA SER A 203 -6.40 8.66 -7.40
C SER A 203 -4.87 8.68 -7.26
N CYS A 204 -4.31 9.38 -6.26
CA CYS A 204 -2.87 9.36 -6.02
C CYS A 204 -2.34 7.96 -5.67
N ILE A 205 -3.14 7.11 -5.01
CA ILE A 205 -2.77 5.72 -4.72
C ILE A 205 -2.54 4.93 -6.01
N ASP A 206 -3.30 5.24 -7.06
CA ASP A 206 -3.20 4.57 -8.35
C ASP A 206 -2.12 5.18 -9.26
N GLY A 207 -1.35 6.15 -8.75
CA GLY A 207 -0.23 6.78 -9.46
C GLY A 207 -0.57 8.04 -10.24
N TYR A 208 -1.72 8.68 -9.98
CA TYR A 208 -2.08 9.95 -10.62
C TYR A 208 -1.53 11.16 -9.86
N ASN A 209 -1.26 12.23 -10.61
CA ASN A 209 -0.91 13.52 -10.05
C ASN A 209 -2.20 14.31 -9.78
N VAL A 210 -2.32 14.86 -8.58
CA VAL A 210 -3.47 15.63 -8.12
C VAL A 210 -2.96 16.93 -7.51
N CYS A 211 -3.65 18.02 -7.82
CA CYS A 211 -3.37 19.33 -7.24
C CYS A 211 -4.68 19.93 -6.75
N LEU A 212 -4.70 20.38 -5.50
CA LEU A 212 -5.85 21.02 -4.88
C LEU A 212 -5.43 22.40 -4.41
N PHE A 213 -6.13 23.43 -4.88
CA PHE A 213 -5.87 24.82 -4.54
C PHE A 213 -7.00 25.37 -3.66
N ALA A 214 -6.64 26.02 -2.55
CA ALA A 214 -7.53 26.90 -1.83
C ALA A 214 -7.24 28.36 -2.22
N TYR A 215 -8.25 29.03 -2.74
CA TYR A 215 -8.17 30.39 -3.27
C TYR A 215 -9.19 31.33 -2.60
N GLY A 216 -8.85 32.63 -2.52
CA GLY A 216 -9.72 33.68 -1.97
C GLY A 216 -8.96 34.75 -1.19
N HIS A 217 -9.69 35.78 -0.76
CA HIS A 217 -9.13 36.90 0.00
C HIS A 217 -8.68 36.51 1.43
N THR A 218 -7.85 37.33 2.06
CA THR A 218 -7.50 37.15 3.49
C THR A 218 -8.76 37.13 4.36
N GLY A 219 -8.90 36.10 5.22
CA GLY A 219 -10.08 35.90 6.07
C GLY A 219 -11.26 35.15 5.41
N SER A 220 -11.13 34.67 4.17
CA SER A 220 -12.18 33.85 3.51
C SER A 220 -12.28 32.41 4.02
N GLY A 221 -11.28 31.94 4.79
CA GLY A 221 -11.25 30.60 5.37
C GLY A 221 -10.39 29.57 4.63
N LYS A 222 -9.47 29.98 3.73
CA LYS A 222 -8.54 29.08 3.02
C LYS A 222 -7.75 28.17 3.97
N THR A 223 -7.00 28.77 4.90
CA THR A 223 -6.20 28.05 5.91
C THR A 223 -7.09 27.20 6.83
N TYR A 224 -8.32 27.65 7.12
CA TYR A 224 -9.28 26.80 7.83
C TYR A 224 -9.64 25.56 7.00
N THR A 225 -9.92 25.68 5.69
CA THR A 225 -10.21 24.53 4.82
C THR A 225 -9.02 23.57 4.75
N MET A 226 -7.83 24.11 4.51
CA MET A 226 -6.64 23.30 4.21
C MET A 226 -6.03 22.70 5.47
N GLU A 227 -5.77 23.51 6.49
CA GLU A 227 -5.10 23.10 7.71
C GLU A 227 -6.11 22.72 8.80
N GLY A 228 -7.07 23.61 9.08
CA GLY A 228 -8.00 23.48 10.18
C GLY A 228 -7.35 23.57 11.57
N PRO A 229 -8.13 23.72 12.64
CA PRO A 229 -7.64 23.58 14.02
C PRO A 229 -7.31 22.11 14.34
N GLU A 230 -6.49 21.87 15.36
CA GLU A 230 -6.12 20.51 15.80
C GLU A 230 -7.34 19.67 16.19
N THR A 231 -8.37 20.30 16.77
CA THR A 231 -9.63 19.66 17.15
C THR A 231 -10.53 19.32 15.97
N ASN A 232 -10.32 19.96 14.81
CA ASN A 232 -11.11 19.73 13.60
C ASN A 232 -10.24 19.92 12.35
N PRO A 233 -9.38 18.93 12.03
CA PRO A 233 -8.40 19.06 10.97
C PRO A 233 -9.04 19.30 9.60
N GLY A 234 -8.32 20.02 8.75
CA GLY A 234 -8.70 20.32 7.38
C GLY A 234 -8.29 19.25 6.38
N ILE A 235 -8.25 19.64 5.11
CA ILE A 235 -7.94 18.75 3.98
C ILE A 235 -6.54 18.15 4.09
N ASN A 236 -5.53 18.90 4.54
CA ASN A 236 -4.13 18.45 4.58
C ASN A 236 -3.94 17.15 5.36
N GLN A 237 -4.37 17.15 6.62
CA GLN A 237 -4.24 15.99 7.49
C GLN A 237 -5.18 14.85 7.03
N ARG A 238 -6.45 15.16 6.71
CA ARG A 238 -7.43 14.15 6.28
C ARG A 238 -7.03 13.45 5.00
N ALA A 239 -6.44 14.18 4.03
CA ALA A 239 -5.95 13.63 2.78
C ALA A 239 -4.84 12.61 3.01
N ILE A 240 -3.83 12.97 3.81
CA ILE A 240 -2.70 12.08 4.08
C ILE A 240 -3.18 10.86 4.88
N MET A 241 -4.06 11.03 5.87
CA MET A 241 -4.66 9.92 6.62
C MET A 241 -5.42 8.95 5.70
N GLN A 242 -6.23 9.47 4.77
CA GLN A 242 -6.96 8.63 3.82
C GLN A 242 -6.01 7.86 2.88
N LEU A 243 -4.90 8.47 2.48
CA LEU A 243 -3.88 7.79 1.68
C LEU A 243 -3.22 6.64 2.45
N PHE A 244 -2.95 6.84 3.74
CA PHE A 244 -2.46 5.77 4.62
C PHE A 244 -3.46 4.62 4.75
N GLU A 245 -4.72 4.94 5.06
CA GLU A 245 -5.77 3.93 5.20
C GLU A 245 -5.97 3.13 3.89
N ALA A 246 -5.94 3.83 2.75
CA ALA A 246 -6.04 3.20 1.44
C ALA A 246 -4.81 2.32 1.10
N ALA A 247 -3.61 2.73 1.53
CA ALA A 247 -2.38 1.96 1.36
C ALA A 247 -2.39 0.71 2.25
N ASP A 248 -2.78 0.82 3.52
CA ASP A 248 -2.87 -0.29 4.47
C ASP A 248 -3.87 -1.35 4.00
N GLY A 249 -5.01 -0.93 3.46
CA GLY A 249 -6.01 -1.84 2.87
C GLY A 249 -5.49 -2.66 1.67
N ARG A 250 -4.38 -2.23 1.04
CA ARG A 250 -3.77 -2.84 -0.16
C ARG A 250 -2.35 -3.39 0.08
N ASN A 251 -1.83 -3.31 1.31
CA ASN A 251 -0.44 -3.61 1.64
C ASN A 251 -0.05 -5.09 1.42
N GLU A 252 -1.02 -6.01 1.37
CA GLU A 252 -0.74 -7.41 1.04
C GLU A 252 -0.28 -7.60 -0.42
N ASP A 253 -0.76 -6.76 -1.35
CA ASP A 253 -0.50 -6.90 -2.78
C ASP A 253 0.51 -5.87 -3.30
N ILE A 254 0.60 -4.70 -2.64
CA ILE A 254 1.37 -3.54 -3.09
C ILE A 254 2.13 -2.95 -1.91
N ASP A 255 3.45 -2.82 -2.03
CA ASP A 255 4.26 -2.04 -1.10
C ASP A 255 4.09 -0.54 -1.41
N TYR A 256 3.64 0.23 -0.42
CA TYR A 256 3.53 1.68 -0.52
C TYR A 256 4.62 2.36 0.31
N GLU A 257 5.17 3.44 -0.24
CA GLU A 257 6.01 4.41 0.45
C GLU A 257 5.40 5.80 0.27
N ILE A 258 5.09 6.46 1.39
CA ILE A 258 4.46 7.77 1.42
C ILE A 258 5.46 8.77 2.01
N ASN A 259 5.84 9.76 1.20
CA ASN A 259 6.78 10.80 1.60
C ASN A 259 6.07 12.16 1.58
N VAL A 260 6.26 12.95 2.64
CA VAL A 260 5.65 14.27 2.81
C VAL A 260 6.73 15.34 2.80
N SER A 261 6.47 16.42 2.07
CA SER A 261 7.25 17.66 2.09
C SER A 261 6.31 18.83 2.36
N MET A 262 6.79 19.84 3.08
CA MET A 262 6.05 21.07 3.30
C MET A 262 6.93 22.26 2.96
N MET A 263 6.43 23.16 2.13
CA MET A 263 7.19 24.32 1.65
C MET A 263 6.34 25.58 1.64
N GLU A 264 7.03 26.70 1.77
CA GLU A 264 6.49 28.05 1.71
C GLU A 264 7.05 28.75 0.48
N ILE A 265 6.19 29.41 -0.30
CA ILE A 265 6.61 30.35 -1.34
C ILE A 265 6.32 31.76 -0.85
N TYR A 266 7.37 32.53 -0.65
CA TYR A 266 7.30 33.92 -0.23
C TYR A 266 8.23 34.77 -1.08
N ASN A 267 7.69 35.82 -1.72
CA ASN A 267 8.45 36.72 -2.57
C ASN A 267 9.31 35.98 -3.62
N GLU A 268 8.69 35.05 -4.37
CA GLU A 268 9.33 34.20 -5.39
C GLU A 268 10.44 33.26 -4.86
N LYS A 269 10.60 33.15 -3.54
CA LYS A 269 11.57 32.26 -2.91
C LYS A 269 10.87 31.08 -2.27
N ILE A 270 11.36 29.89 -2.58
CA ILE A 270 10.89 28.64 -1.97
C ILE A 270 11.68 28.42 -0.69
N ARG A 271 10.99 28.17 0.41
CA ARG A 271 11.58 27.79 1.70
C ARG A 271 11.05 26.43 2.10
N ASP A 272 11.94 25.57 2.56
CA ASP A 272 11.57 24.29 3.18
C ASP A 272 11.05 24.55 4.60
N LEU A 273 9.86 24.04 4.92
CA LEU A 273 9.27 24.14 6.25
C LEU A 273 9.60 22.94 7.14
N LEU A 274 10.18 21.88 6.58
CA LEU A 274 10.66 20.70 7.32
C LEU A 274 12.20 20.66 7.37
N GLY A 275 12.88 21.44 6.55
CA GLY A 275 14.34 21.51 6.50
C GLY A 275 14.95 22.24 7.69
N SER A 276 16.20 21.91 8.03
CA SER A 276 16.99 22.67 9.01
C SER A 276 17.61 23.95 8.42
N SER A 277 17.64 24.07 7.08
CA SER A 277 18.19 25.24 6.39
C SER A 277 17.08 26.24 6.04
N HIS A 278 17.35 27.51 6.31
CA HIS A 278 16.48 28.62 5.91
C HIS A 278 16.86 29.21 4.54
N SER A 279 17.84 28.60 3.83
CA SER A 279 18.26 29.05 2.50
C SER A 279 17.14 28.84 1.48
N PRO A 280 16.89 29.81 0.57
CA PRO A 280 15.92 29.63 -0.48
C PRO A 280 16.32 28.50 -1.42
N LEU A 281 15.36 27.66 -1.78
CA LEU A 281 15.51 26.56 -2.73
C LEU A 281 15.17 27.01 -4.14
N ALA A 282 15.79 26.38 -5.13
CA ALA A 282 15.56 26.65 -6.54
C ALA A 282 14.92 25.44 -7.23
N ILE A 283 14.02 25.71 -8.17
CA ILE A 283 13.45 24.68 -9.04
C ILE A 283 14.49 24.31 -10.10
N ARG A 284 14.69 23.00 -10.34
CA ARG A 284 15.56 22.49 -11.40
C ARG A 284 14.83 21.48 -12.27
N LEU A 285 15.06 21.55 -13.57
CA LEU A 285 14.64 20.51 -14.51
C LEU A 285 15.63 19.34 -14.41
N GLY A 286 15.16 18.18 -14.00
CA GLY A 286 15.92 16.94 -14.00
C GLY A 286 16.18 16.43 -15.42
N GLU A 287 17.12 15.50 -15.54
CA GLU A 287 17.45 14.83 -16.82
C GLU A 287 16.27 14.04 -17.39
N ASP A 288 15.34 13.62 -16.53
CA ASP A 288 14.07 12.96 -16.87
C ASP A 288 12.98 13.92 -17.36
N GLY A 289 13.31 15.21 -17.52
CA GLY A 289 12.37 16.26 -17.91
C GLY A 289 11.38 16.65 -16.81
N ARG A 290 11.58 16.18 -15.56
CA ARG A 290 10.71 16.51 -14.43
C ARG A 290 11.27 17.65 -13.60
N LEU A 291 10.37 18.52 -13.12
CA LEU A 291 10.75 19.57 -12.18
C LEU A 291 11.01 18.95 -10.81
N SER A 292 12.16 19.31 -10.24
CA SER A 292 12.61 18.92 -8.91
C SER A 292 12.97 20.17 -8.10
N ILE A 293 12.95 20.05 -6.79
CA ILE A 293 13.40 21.11 -5.87
C ILE A 293 14.52 20.49 -5.02
N PRO A 294 15.78 20.52 -5.50
CA PRO A 294 16.89 19.95 -4.75
C PRO A 294 17.03 20.62 -3.38
N GLY A 295 17.20 19.80 -2.34
CA GLY A 295 17.31 20.27 -0.96
C GLY A 295 15.97 20.40 -0.22
N LEU A 296 14.83 20.16 -0.88
CA LEU A 296 13.54 20.03 -0.19
C LEU A 296 13.49 18.70 0.56
N ARG A 297 13.35 18.75 1.88
CA ARG A 297 13.27 17.56 2.73
C ARG A 297 12.00 16.77 2.42
N GLU A 298 12.17 15.48 2.20
CA GLU A 298 11.07 14.52 2.07
C GLU A 298 11.10 13.62 3.31
N VAL A 299 10.04 13.69 4.12
CA VAL A 299 9.91 12.87 5.33
C VAL A 299 9.05 11.67 4.99
N ARG A 300 9.65 10.47 5.07
CA ARG A 300 8.91 9.22 4.97
C ARG A 300 8.05 9.06 6.21
N VAL A 301 6.74 9.09 6.01
CA VAL A 301 5.76 8.90 7.07
C VAL A 301 5.42 7.41 7.20
N THR A 302 5.17 6.94 8.42
CA THR A 302 4.99 5.51 8.74
C THR A 302 3.73 5.21 9.55
N SER A 303 3.09 6.24 10.10
CA SER A 303 1.83 6.13 10.84
C SER A 303 1.06 7.45 10.77
N VAL A 304 -0.21 7.40 11.17
CA VAL A 304 -1.08 8.59 11.28
C VAL A 304 -0.52 9.60 12.28
N GLU A 305 0.05 9.14 13.39
CA GLU A 305 0.66 10.00 14.42
C GLU A 305 1.87 10.75 13.85
N HIS A 306 2.73 10.05 13.11
CA HIS A 306 3.89 10.68 12.46
C HIS A 306 3.48 11.75 11.44
N VAL A 307 2.35 11.56 10.75
CA VAL A 307 1.79 12.60 9.85
C VAL A 307 1.43 13.87 10.63
N ILE A 308 0.78 13.73 11.78
CA ILE A 308 0.39 14.86 12.63
C ILE A 308 1.64 15.61 13.09
N GLU A 309 2.66 14.89 13.57
CA GLU A 309 3.93 15.46 14.02
C GLU A 309 4.63 16.27 12.91
N VAL A 310 4.72 15.71 11.69
CA VAL A 310 5.35 16.37 10.54
C VAL A 310 4.61 17.65 10.16
N LEU A 311 3.27 17.62 10.14
CA LEU A 311 2.46 18.81 9.84
C LEU A 311 2.59 19.88 10.93
N GLN A 312 2.66 19.48 12.20
CA GLN A 312 2.88 20.38 13.33
C GLN A 312 4.29 21.01 13.31
N GLU A 313 5.32 20.24 12.96
CA GLU A 313 6.69 20.75 12.75
C GLU A 313 6.70 21.86 11.69
N GLY A 314 6.12 21.60 10.52
CA GLY A 314 6.07 22.58 9.44
C GLY A 314 5.27 23.84 9.80
N LYS A 315 4.17 23.69 10.54
CA LYS A 315 3.38 24.81 11.07
C LYS A 315 4.19 25.66 12.05
N LYS A 316 4.90 25.03 12.98
CA LYS A 316 5.76 25.73 13.95
C LYS A 316 6.86 26.51 13.24
N ASN A 317 7.52 25.88 12.26
CA ASN A 317 8.59 26.52 11.49
C ASN A 317 8.06 27.71 10.67
N LYS A 318 6.85 27.60 10.09
CA LYS A 318 6.17 28.73 9.44
C LYS A 318 5.90 29.88 10.42
N ALA A 319 5.43 29.60 11.63
CA ALA A 319 5.14 30.63 12.63
C ALA A 319 6.40 31.38 13.11
N VAL A 320 7.51 30.65 13.32
CA VAL A 320 8.81 31.24 13.64
C VAL A 320 9.28 32.13 12.49
N ALA A 321 9.26 31.61 11.26
CA ALA A 321 9.66 32.34 10.07
C ALA A 321 8.84 33.62 9.83
N ALA A 322 7.52 33.57 10.09
CA ALA A 322 6.65 34.74 10.00
C ALA A 322 7.05 35.83 11.00
N THR A 323 7.42 35.43 12.22
CA THR A 323 7.83 36.34 13.30
C THR A 323 9.20 36.96 13.00
N GLU A 324 10.17 36.16 12.56
CA GLU A 324 11.53 36.63 12.23
C GLU A 324 11.56 37.57 11.03
N ALA A 325 10.71 37.32 10.03
CA ALA A 325 10.70 38.08 8.78
C ALA A 325 9.66 39.23 8.78
N ASN A 326 8.93 39.47 9.88
CA ASN A 326 7.75 40.35 9.93
C ASN A 326 6.74 40.06 8.81
N VAL A 327 6.62 38.79 8.41
CA VAL A 327 5.77 38.36 7.31
C VAL A 327 4.39 38.02 7.85
N CYS A 328 3.37 38.62 7.26
CA CYS A 328 2.00 38.20 7.52
C CYS A 328 1.78 36.84 6.86
N SER A 329 1.31 35.85 7.61
CA SER A 329 1.08 34.47 7.12
C SER A 329 0.05 34.38 5.98
N SER A 330 -0.70 35.46 5.73
CA SER A 330 -1.60 35.60 4.58
C SER A 330 -0.90 35.97 3.26
N ARG A 331 0.40 36.27 3.30
CA ARG A 331 1.20 36.73 2.15
C ARG A 331 2.15 35.70 1.57
N SER A 332 2.15 34.49 2.11
CA SER A 332 2.92 33.37 1.59
C SER A 332 1.99 32.23 1.19
N HIS A 333 2.39 31.49 0.16
CA HIS A 333 1.70 30.29 -0.27
C HIS A 333 2.29 29.10 0.49
N VAL A 334 1.45 28.20 0.98
CA VAL A 334 1.90 26.96 1.62
C VAL A 334 1.53 25.80 0.72
N ILE A 335 2.50 24.91 0.49
CA ILE A 335 2.29 23.69 -0.28
C ILE A 335 2.69 22.50 0.58
N VAL A 336 1.72 21.61 0.82
CA VAL A 336 1.98 20.27 1.36
C VAL A 336 2.01 19.31 0.17
N ARG A 337 3.17 18.73 -0.09
CA ARG A 337 3.38 17.75 -1.16
C ARG A 337 3.45 16.35 -0.56
N VAL A 338 2.67 15.44 -1.11
CA VAL A 338 2.70 14.01 -0.77
C VAL A 338 3.10 13.23 -2.01
N ILE A 339 4.13 12.40 -1.90
CA ILE A 339 4.56 11.48 -2.95
C ILE A 339 4.20 10.08 -2.49
N VAL A 340 3.41 9.38 -3.30
CA VAL A 340 3.00 7.99 -3.05
C VAL A 340 3.68 7.11 -4.08
N SER A 341 4.68 6.35 -3.64
CA SER A 341 5.34 5.33 -4.45
C SER A 341 4.70 3.98 -4.16
N ALA A 342 4.27 3.28 -5.20
CA ALA A 342 3.62 1.98 -5.10
C ALA A 342 4.41 0.96 -5.91
N LYS A 343 4.70 -0.21 -5.32
CA LYS A 343 5.34 -1.34 -5.99
C LYS A 343 4.48 -2.59 -5.83
N ASN A 344 3.96 -3.09 -6.94
CA ASN A 344 3.16 -4.31 -6.93
C ASN A 344 4.05 -5.53 -6.66
N LYS A 345 3.73 -6.32 -5.63
CA LYS A 345 4.53 -7.50 -5.20
C LYS A 345 4.47 -8.64 -6.20
N ILE A 346 3.38 -8.74 -6.95
CA ILE A 346 3.09 -9.83 -7.89
C ILE A 346 3.69 -9.51 -9.26
N THR A 347 3.45 -8.30 -9.78
CA THR A 347 3.88 -7.93 -11.14
C THR A 347 5.24 -7.22 -11.18
N GLY A 348 5.73 -6.74 -10.04
CA GLY A 348 6.95 -5.92 -9.95
C GLY A 348 6.78 -4.48 -10.49
N THR A 349 5.60 -4.11 -11.01
CA THR A 349 5.38 -2.78 -11.60
C THR A 349 5.38 -1.70 -10.53
N THR A 350 6.02 -0.57 -10.83
CA THR A 350 6.06 0.60 -9.96
C THR A 350 5.20 1.73 -10.52
N SER A 351 4.59 2.51 -9.63
CA SER A 351 3.88 3.75 -9.98
C SER A 351 4.12 4.81 -8.92
N VAL A 352 4.10 6.07 -9.32
CA VAL A 352 4.33 7.21 -8.42
C VAL A 352 3.21 8.23 -8.63
N GLY A 353 2.40 8.44 -7.60
CA GLY A 353 1.40 9.51 -7.53
C GLY A 353 1.93 10.71 -6.77
N ARG A 354 1.50 11.92 -7.14
CA ARG A 354 1.87 13.16 -6.44
C ARG A 354 0.63 13.95 -6.09
N LEU A 355 0.44 14.24 -4.82
CA LEU A 355 -0.58 15.14 -4.34
C LEU A 355 0.06 16.47 -3.93
N ASN A 356 -0.42 17.57 -4.46
CA ASN A 356 -0.03 18.92 -4.02
C ASN A 356 -1.26 19.61 -3.42
N LEU A 357 -1.20 19.94 -2.14
CA LEU A 357 -2.24 20.64 -1.41
C LEU A 357 -1.75 22.07 -1.16
N VAL A 358 -2.41 23.03 -1.81
CA VAL A 358 -1.92 24.41 -1.92
C VAL A 358 -2.87 25.35 -1.20
N ASP A 359 -2.40 26.02 -0.15
CA ASP A 359 -3.04 27.18 0.46
C ASP A 359 -2.42 28.44 -0.14
N LEU A 360 -3.16 29.12 -1.03
CA LEU A 360 -2.65 30.31 -1.69
C LEU A 360 -2.66 31.52 -0.74
N ALA A 361 -1.77 32.47 -0.97
CA ALA A 361 -1.81 33.78 -0.32
C ALA A 361 -3.14 34.51 -0.64
N GLY A 362 -3.46 35.51 0.20
CA GLY A 362 -4.63 36.36 0.02
C GLY A 362 -4.59 37.10 -1.31
N SER A 363 -5.70 37.04 -2.05
CA SER A 363 -5.84 37.66 -3.37
C SER A 363 -6.47 39.06 -3.33
N GLU A 364 -6.32 39.76 -2.20
CA GLU A 364 -6.81 41.13 -2.06
C GLU A 364 -6.19 42.08 -3.10
N ARG A 365 -7.02 42.99 -3.62
CA ARG A 365 -6.57 44.00 -4.57
C ARG A 365 -5.65 44.99 -3.85
N VAL A 366 -4.45 45.18 -4.41
CA VAL A 366 -3.46 46.18 -3.97
C VAL A 366 -4.10 47.56 -3.82
N SER A 367 -5.00 47.95 -4.73
CA SER A 367 -5.68 49.25 -4.72
C SER A 367 -6.63 49.46 -3.53
N GLN A 368 -7.02 48.38 -2.85
CA GLN A 368 -7.85 48.42 -1.64
C GLN A 368 -7.01 48.35 -0.36
N THR A 369 -5.68 48.25 -0.49
CA THR A 369 -4.75 48.23 0.63
C THR A 369 -3.95 49.53 0.67
N ASN A 370 -3.72 50.09 1.86
CA ASN A 370 -2.81 51.24 2.06
C ASN A 370 -1.32 50.81 2.00
N ALA A 371 -0.99 49.79 1.20
CA ALA A 371 0.34 49.22 1.10
C ALA A 371 1.30 50.18 0.36
N THR A 372 2.39 50.58 1.02
CA THR A 372 3.42 51.46 0.45
C THR A 372 4.81 50.79 0.49
N GLY A 373 5.72 51.21 -0.40
CA GLY A 373 7.10 50.73 -0.41
C GLY A 373 7.23 49.23 -0.66
N GLN A 374 7.87 48.52 0.28
CA GLN A 374 8.14 47.07 0.18
C GLN A 374 6.85 46.24 0.18
N LEU A 375 5.83 46.65 0.95
CA LEU A 375 4.53 45.99 1.01
C LEU A 375 3.80 46.00 -0.34
N LEU A 376 4.00 47.06 -1.13
CA LEU A 376 3.40 47.18 -2.46
C LEU A 376 4.02 46.17 -3.44
N LYS A 377 5.34 46.00 -3.40
CA LYS A 377 6.06 45.02 -4.22
C LYS A 377 5.64 43.59 -3.88
N GLU A 378 5.48 43.29 -2.60
CA GLU A 378 4.97 41.99 -2.13
C GLU A 378 3.55 41.72 -2.64
N ALA A 379 2.63 42.68 -2.46
CA ALA A 379 1.25 42.52 -2.92
C ALA A 379 1.12 42.43 -4.45
N GLN A 380 2.04 43.05 -5.20
CA GLN A 380 2.14 42.87 -6.65
C GLN A 380 2.68 41.49 -7.04
N ALA A 381 3.68 40.96 -6.32
CA ALA A 381 4.22 39.62 -6.57
C ALA A 381 3.17 38.53 -6.30
N ILE A 382 2.45 38.65 -5.19
CA ILE A 382 1.35 37.73 -4.84
C ILE A 382 0.27 37.72 -5.95
N ASN A 383 -0.20 38.88 -6.38
CA ASN A 383 -1.22 38.99 -7.43
C ASN A 383 -0.72 38.60 -8.83
N LYS A 384 0.59 38.42 -9.03
CA LYS A 384 1.16 37.91 -10.28
C LYS A 384 1.25 36.37 -10.28
N LEU A 385 1.44 35.79 -9.10
CA LEU A 385 1.53 34.34 -8.88
C LEU A 385 0.15 33.66 -8.83
N VAL A 386 -0.83 34.40 -8.31
CA VAL A 386 -2.25 34.06 -8.24
C VAL A 386 -2.92 34.40 -9.57
#